data_AF-A0AAW0FML3-F1
#
_entry.id   AF-A0AAW0FML3-F1
#
_cell.length_a   1.000
_cell.length_b   1.000
_cell.length_c   1.000
_cell.angle_alpha   90.00
_cell.angle_beta   90.00
_cell.angle_gamma   90.00
#
_symmetry.space_group_name_H-M   'P 1'
#
loop_
_entity.id
_entity.type
_entity.pdbx_description
1 polymer ?
#
loop_
_entity_poly.entity_id
_entity_poly.type
_entity_poly.pdbx_seq_one_letter_code
_entity_poly.pdbx_strand_id
1 'polypeptide(L)'
;MFDPEYDWMMTSAPQKYAKNRVVTQTRGKGLGGTSAMNCLAWLKPHKVDLDSIEKLGNPGWNWQNYLKYSKKPERFHEPTGPVRNSSLRTLLMILAMKAQYQSHSPQFLLESNI
;
A
#
# COMPACT_ATOMS: atom_id res chain seq x y z
N MET A 1 -12.08 3.97 -13.20
CA MET A 1 -11.21 5.10 -12.81
C MET A 1 -11.27 6.14 -13.90
N PHE A 2 -11.26 7.44 -13.56
CA PHE A 2 -11.33 8.57 -14.51
C PHE A 2 -12.68 8.81 -15.19
N ASP A 3 -13.77 8.31 -14.58
CA ASP A 3 -15.14 8.59 -15.01
C ASP A 3 -15.80 9.52 -13.96
N PRO A 4 -16.23 10.74 -14.30
CA PRO A 4 -16.86 11.68 -13.36
C PRO A 4 -18.16 11.20 -12.69
N GLU A 5 -18.79 10.16 -13.24
CA GLU A 5 -19.94 9.51 -12.61
C GLU A 5 -19.51 8.79 -11.33
N TYR A 6 -18.37 8.08 -11.37
CA TYR A 6 -17.88 7.20 -10.31
C TYR A 6 -16.63 7.72 -9.59
N ASP A 7 -16.03 8.81 -10.07
CA ASP A 7 -14.80 9.43 -9.55
C ASP A 7 -15.06 10.90 -9.19
N TRP A 8 -14.50 11.36 -8.07
CA TRP A 8 -14.53 12.78 -7.71
C TRP A 8 -13.62 13.65 -8.57
N MET A 9 -12.76 13.04 -9.41
CA MET A 9 -11.89 13.75 -10.36
C MET A 9 -10.97 14.79 -9.68
N MET A 10 -10.50 14.47 -8.47
CA MET A 10 -9.61 15.37 -7.73
C MET A 10 -8.25 15.49 -8.40
N THR A 11 -7.65 16.66 -8.29
CA THR A 11 -6.31 16.95 -8.78
C THR A 11 -5.46 17.59 -7.67
N SER A 12 -4.16 17.33 -7.69
CA SER A 12 -3.24 18.03 -6.80
C SER A 12 -3.00 19.47 -7.25
N ALA A 13 -2.54 20.34 -6.35
CA ALA A 13 -1.85 21.56 -6.80
C ALA A 13 -0.60 21.20 -7.66
N PRO A 14 -0.07 22.11 -8.49
CA PRO A 14 1.17 21.89 -9.21
C PRO A 14 2.32 21.50 -8.27
N GLN A 15 2.98 20.38 -8.55
CA GLN A 15 4.01 19.83 -7.67
C GLN A 15 5.40 20.36 -8.06
N LYS A 16 5.97 21.28 -7.27
CA LYS A 16 7.28 21.92 -7.54
C LYS A 16 8.41 20.92 -7.81
N TYR A 17 8.46 19.83 -7.04
CA TYR A 17 9.49 18.79 -7.16
C TYR A 17 9.16 17.72 -8.20
N ALA A 18 8.05 17.86 -8.91
CA ALA A 18 7.65 16.97 -10.00
C ALA A 18 7.34 17.77 -11.29
N LYS A 19 8.22 18.73 -11.63
CA LYS A 19 8.13 19.58 -12.83
C LYS A 19 6.78 20.30 -12.97
N ASN A 20 6.24 20.78 -11.84
CA ASN A 20 4.92 21.44 -11.76
C ASN A 20 3.75 20.60 -12.31
N ARG A 21 3.92 19.28 -12.39
CA ARG A 21 2.86 18.38 -12.84
C ARG A 21 1.69 18.44 -11.87
N VAL A 22 0.48 18.51 -12.44
CA VAL A 22 -0.78 18.29 -11.73
C VAL A 22 -1.10 16.80 -11.81
N VAL A 23 -1.28 16.16 -10.66
CA VAL A 23 -1.47 14.72 -10.57
C VAL A 23 -2.93 14.43 -10.23
N THR A 24 -3.57 13.60 -11.04
CA THR A 24 -4.91 13.10 -10.76
C THR A 24 -4.91 12.19 -9.54
N GLN A 25 -5.85 12.42 -8.64
CA GLN A 25 -6.05 11.66 -7.40
C GLN A 25 -7.42 11.00 -7.48
N THR A 26 -7.48 9.77 -8.00
CA THR A 26 -8.73 9.04 -8.19
C THR A 26 -9.37 8.73 -6.83
N ARG A 27 -10.65 9.09 -6.67
CA ARG A 27 -11.41 8.91 -5.43
C ARG A 27 -12.82 8.45 -5.76
N GLY A 28 -13.22 7.31 -5.19
CA GLY A 28 -14.53 6.74 -5.47
C GLY A 28 -15.69 7.59 -4.98
N LYS A 29 -16.61 7.88 -5.91
CA LYS A 29 -17.84 8.64 -5.72
C LYS A 29 -19.01 7.67 -5.79
N GLY A 30 -19.52 7.28 -4.62
CA GLY A 30 -20.62 6.31 -4.50
C GLY A 30 -20.55 5.50 -3.21
N LEU A 31 -21.51 4.59 -3.03
CA LEU A 31 -21.52 3.67 -1.89
C LEU A 31 -20.30 2.74 -1.93
N GLY A 32 -19.62 2.59 -0.79
CA GLY A 32 -18.32 1.90 -0.70
C GLY A 32 -17.13 2.81 -1.02
N GLY A 33 -17.34 3.96 -1.66
CA GLY A 33 -16.28 4.93 -1.95
C GLY A 33 -15.13 4.33 -2.77
N THR A 34 -13.89 4.55 -2.34
CA THR A 34 -12.72 4.10 -3.13
C THR A 34 -12.53 2.58 -3.10
N SER A 35 -13.06 1.85 -2.10
CA SER A 35 -12.95 0.39 -2.09
C SER A 35 -13.76 -0.29 -3.20
N ALA A 36 -14.82 0.37 -3.70
CA ALA A 36 -15.64 -0.13 -4.81
C ALA A 36 -14.95 0.00 -6.19
N MET A 37 -13.85 0.74 -6.29
CA MET A 37 -13.15 1.00 -7.57
C MET A 37 -11.66 0.67 -7.56
N ASN A 38 -11.10 0.22 -6.42
CA ASN A 38 -9.68 -0.06 -6.32
C ASN A 38 -9.33 -1.39 -7.02
N CYS A 39 -8.04 -1.74 -7.05
CA CYS A 39 -7.57 -2.96 -7.71
C CYS A 39 -7.74 -4.24 -6.88
N LEU A 40 -8.56 -4.23 -5.83
CA LEU A 40 -8.88 -5.37 -4.96
C LEU A 40 -7.67 -6.05 -4.28
N ALA A 41 -6.51 -5.41 -4.27
CA ALA A 41 -5.33 -5.94 -3.60
C ALA A 41 -5.51 -5.93 -2.08
N TRP A 42 -5.36 -7.10 -1.46
CA TRP A 42 -5.41 -7.25 0.00
C TRP A 42 -4.01 -7.51 0.54
N LEU A 43 -3.42 -6.49 1.17
CA LEU A 43 -2.06 -6.52 1.72
C LEU A 43 -2.10 -6.01 3.16
N LYS A 44 -1.27 -6.60 4.02
CA LYS A 44 -1.05 -6.11 5.39
C LYS A 44 0.26 -5.31 5.41
N PRO A 45 0.34 -4.21 6.19
CA PRO A 45 1.56 -3.42 6.32
C PRO A 45 2.68 -4.22 7.00
N HIS A 46 3.91 -3.74 6.91
CA HIS A 46 5.02 -4.35 7.61
C HIS A 46 4.93 -4.07 9.12
N LYS A 47 5.35 -5.03 9.95
CA LYS A 47 5.36 -4.90 11.40
C LYS A 47 6.08 -3.63 11.87
N VAL A 48 7.25 -3.35 11.30
CA VAL A 48 8.08 -2.20 11.67
C VAL A 48 7.36 -0.87 11.43
N ASP A 49 6.57 -0.77 10.36
CA ASP A 49 5.83 0.46 10.05
C ASP A 49 4.76 0.73 11.11
N LEU A 50 4.01 -0.31 11.50
CA LEU A 50 3.00 -0.20 12.54
C LEU A 50 3.62 0.10 13.90
N ASP A 51 4.66 -0.63 14.31
CA ASP A 51 5.33 -0.38 15.58
C ASP A 51 5.98 1.03 15.62
N SER A 52 6.35 1.59 14.46
CA SER A 52 6.83 2.97 14.37
C SER A 52 5.73 4.00 14.61
N ILE A 53 4.49 3.72 14.24
CA ILE A 53 3.35 4.61 14.56
C ILE A 53 3.16 4.72 16.07
N GLU A 54 3.29 3.61 16.82
CA GLU A 54 3.25 3.65 18.28
C GLU A 54 4.40 4.49 18.85
N LYS A 55 5.62 4.31 18.34
CA LYS A 55 6.81 5.10 18.75
C LYS A 55 6.66 6.60 18.48
N LEU A 56 5.88 6.99 17.47
CA LEU A 56 5.54 8.39 17.19
C LEU A 56 4.56 9.00 18.22
N GLY A 57 4.21 8.26 19.28
CA GLY A 57 3.34 8.74 20.35
C GLY A 57 1.88 8.36 20.18
N ASN A 58 1.59 7.26 19.48
CA ASN A 58 0.23 6.75 19.30
C ASN A 58 0.05 5.39 20.02
N PRO A 59 -0.11 5.38 21.36
CA PRO A 59 -0.22 4.15 22.13
C PRO A 59 -1.30 3.20 21.56
N GLY A 60 -0.97 1.93 21.45
CA GLY A 60 -1.86 0.89 20.95
C GLY A 60 -1.90 0.75 19.43
N TRP A 61 -1.33 1.69 18.67
CA TRP A 61 -1.13 1.57 17.23
C TRP A 61 0.14 0.79 16.92
N ASN A 62 0.12 -0.51 17.23
CA ASN A 62 1.24 -1.44 17.01
C ASN A 62 0.81 -2.70 16.27
N TRP A 63 1.79 -3.51 15.84
CA TRP A 63 1.53 -4.73 15.08
C TRP A 63 0.64 -5.72 15.83
N GLN A 64 0.84 -5.88 17.13
CA GLN A 64 0.12 -6.87 17.93
C GLN A 64 -1.39 -6.56 17.95
N ASN A 65 -1.73 -5.29 18.22
CA ASN A 65 -3.12 -4.84 18.21
C ASN A 65 -3.71 -4.86 16.80
N TYR A 66 -2.96 -4.36 15.81
CA TYR A 66 -3.39 -4.42 14.41
C TYR A 66 -3.76 -5.84 13.98
N LEU A 67 -2.90 -6.83 14.26
CA LEU A 67 -3.13 -8.21 13.85
C LEU A 67 -4.41 -8.79 14.48
N LYS A 68 -4.69 -8.47 15.74
CA LYS A 68 -5.92 -8.87 16.45
C LYS A 68 -7.17 -8.34 15.74
N TYR A 69 -7.18 -7.08 15.32
CA TYR A 69 -8.37 -6.48 14.68
C TYR A 69 -8.47 -6.76 13.18
N SER A 70 -7.33 -6.87 12.47
CA SER A 70 -7.31 -7.10 11.02
C SER A 70 -7.95 -8.43 10.60
N LYS A 71 -8.06 -9.40 11.52
CA LYS A 71 -8.72 -10.69 11.29
C LYS A 71 -10.25 -10.61 11.37
N LYS A 72 -10.81 -9.59 12.02
CA LYS A 72 -12.27 -9.48 12.21
C LYS A 72 -13.05 -9.26 10.89
N PRO A 73 -12.62 -8.37 9.97
CA PRO A 73 -13.33 -8.15 8.71
C PRO A 73 -12.93 -9.12 7.59
N GLU A 74 -11.97 -10.02 7.82
CA GLU A 74 -11.38 -10.87 6.78
C GLU A 74 -11.85 -12.32 6.89
N ARG A 75 -12.28 -12.90 5.78
CA ARG A 75 -12.47 -14.35 5.63
C ARG A 75 -11.70 -14.83 4.42
N PHE A 76 -10.63 -15.60 4.66
CA PHE A 76 -9.84 -16.20 3.60
C PHE A 76 -10.56 -17.41 3.02
N HIS A 77 -10.61 -17.48 1.69
CA HIS A 77 -11.12 -18.62 0.95
C HIS A 77 -9.98 -19.21 0.12
N GLU A 78 -9.69 -20.50 0.34
CA GLU A 78 -8.68 -21.20 -0.44
C GLU A 78 -9.10 -21.29 -1.92
N PRO A 79 -8.20 -21.04 -2.87
CA PRO A 79 -8.49 -21.21 -4.29
C PRO A 79 -8.84 -22.66 -4.61
N THR A 80 -9.95 -22.89 -5.32
CA THR A 80 -10.47 -24.23 -5.64
C THR A 80 -9.92 -24.84 -6.94
N GLY A 81 -9.14 -24.08 -7.72
CA GLY A 81 -8.52 -24.52 -8.98
C GLY A 81 -7.02 -24.84 -8.82
N PRO A 82 -6.36 -25.40 -9.86
CA PRO A 82 -4.93 -25.62 -9.84
C PRO A 82 -4.21 -24.29 -9.60
N VAL A 83 -3.65 -24.14 -8.40
CA VAL A 83 -2.76 -23.04 -8.07
C VAL A 83 -1.56 -23.22 -8.99
N ARG A 84 -1.39 -22.33 -9.98
CA ARG A 84 -0.29 -22.39 -10.95
C ARG A 84 1.03 -22.16 -10.20
N ASN A 85 1.59 -23.22 -9.62
CA ASN A 85 2.79 -23.30 -8.76
C ASN A 85 3.27 -21.93 -8.24
N SER A 86 2.62 -21.48 -7.17
CA SER A 86 2.81 -20.18 -6.54
C SER A 86 4.11 -20.03 -5.74
N SER A 87 4.90 -21.08 -5.57
CA SER A 87 6.13 -21.02 -4.76
C SER A 87 7.27 -20.27 -5.46
N LEU A 88 7.53 -20.54 -6.75
CA LEU A 88 8.67 -19.91 -7.44
C LEU A 88 8.32 -18.57 -8.06
N ARG A 89 7.12 -18.36 -8.61
CA ARG A 89 6.74 -17.08 -9.25
C ARG A 89 6.43 -15.98 -8.23
N THR A 90 5.80 -16.29 -7.11
CA THR A 90 5.56 -15.30 -6.05
C THR A 90 6.87 -14.90 -5.39
N LEU A 91 7.75 -15.88 -5.13
CA LEU A 91 9.09 -15.59 -4.61
C LEU A 91 9.92 -14.80 -5.62
N LEU A 92 9.85 -15.13 -6.92
CA LEU A 92 10.53 -14.38 -7.97
C LEU A 92 9.95 -12.97 -8.13
N MET A 93 8.64 -12.77 -7.98
CA MET A 93 8.04 -11.41 -7.96
C MET A 93 8.45 -10.64 -6.72
N ILE A 94 8.45 -11.24 -5.53
CA ILE A 94 8.93 -10.58 -4.29
C ILE A 94 10.41 -10.26 -4.40
N LEU A 95 11.23 -11.18 -4.94
CA LEU A 95 12.66 -10.96 -5.17
C LEU A 95 12.92 -9.91 -6.25
N ALA A 96 12.14 -9.90 -7.34
CA ALA A 96 12.23 -8.86 -8.38
C ALA A 96 11.80 -7.49 -7.83
N MET A 97 10.75 -7.43 -7.01
CA MET A 97 10.32 -6.20 -6.32
C MET A 97 11.38 -5.73 -5.32
N LYS A 98 12.03 -6.65 -4.58
CA LYS A 98 13.16 -6.32 -3.70
C LYS A 98 14.39 -5.85 -4.47
N ALA A 99 14.73 -6.50 -5.58
CA ALA A 99 15.84 -6.11 -6.44
C ALA A 99 15.59 -4.74 -7.09
N GLN A 100 14.34 -4.45 -7.48
CA GLN A 100 13.95 -3.16 -8.03
C GLN A 100 13.93 -2.05 -6.97
N TYR A 101 13.53 -2.36 -5.73
CA TYR A 101 13.63 -1.46 -4.58
C TYR A 101 15.10 -1.14 -4.23
N GLN A 102 15.98 -2.14 -4.25
CA GLN A 102 17.41 -1.97 -3.98
C GLN A 102 18.15 -1.26 -5.12
N SER A 103 17.77 -1.47 -6.38
CA SER A 103 18.38 -0.79 -7.52
C SER A 103 17.97 0.69 -7.66
N HIS A 104 16.85 1.09 -7.06
CA HIS A 104 16.34 2.48 -7.07
C HIS A 104 16.54 3.22 -5.75
N SER A 105 17.32 2.66 -4.80
CA SER A 105 17.69 3.34 -3.55
C SER A 105 19.18 3.73 -3.52
N PRO A 106 19.65 4.70 -4.34
CA PRO A 106 20.92 5.36 -4.05
C PRO A 106 20.69 6.42 -2.94
N GLN A 107 21.37 6.20 -1.81
CA GLN A 107 21.61 7.16 -0.70
C GLN A 107 20.40 7.63 0.13
N PHE A 108 20.09 6.91 1.22
CA PHE A 108 19.53 7.55 2.42
C PHE A 108 19.96 6.86 3.73
N LEU A 109 21.21 6.40 3.80
CA LEU A 109 21.83 5.93 5.04
C LEU A 109 23.31 6.33 5.04
N LEU A 110 23.58 7.58 5.43
CA LEU A 110 24.81 8.06 6.08
C LEU A 110 24.69 9.58 6.19
N GLU A 111 24.13 10.03 7.32
CA GLU A 111 24.52 11.22 8.09
C GLU A 111 23.43 11.52 9.13
N SER A 112 23.55 10.87 10.29
CA SER A 112 22.94 11.35 11.53
C SER A 112 23.94 11.08 12.66
N ASN A 113 25.08 11.76 12.57
CA ASN A 113 25.89 12.14 13.72
C ASN A 113 25.77 13.66 13.88
N ILE A 114 24.59 14.11 14.31
CA ILE A 114 24.34 15.32 15.11
C ILE A 114 23.13 14.99 16.00
#